data_AF-A0A7W4EH51-F1
#
_entry.id   AF-A0A7W4EH51-F1
#
_cell.length_a   1.000
_cell.length_b   1.000
_cell.length_c   1.000
_cell.angle_alpha   90.00
_cell.angle_beta   90.00
_cell.angle_gamma   90.00
#
_symmetry.space_group_name_H-M   'P 1'
#
loop_
_entity.id
_entity.type
_entity.pdbx_description
1 polymer ?
#
loop_
_entity_poly.entity_id
_entity_poly.type
_entity_poly.pdbx_seq_one_letter_code
_entity_poly.pdbx_strand_id
1 'polypeptide(L)'
;MKKNIKLKTPPWIKFPELSEFTIGWRMGAGEDYKCDFWNWYETLSPEQQREYQTLFPYPCFWHYNNWEVNDLETEDRLNNEEDFYLDGIPFWQLKGAYKYSKKTFINSPKKLKFIFFWKPNANAVDEACLGQWQPSPFYVDGDKYSCTEQYMMAEKARLFGDEEMREEIMNTSDPKLMKALGRKVRNFNPEIWDKAKYSIVLNGNYYKFTQNKEMMDFLLSTGDKILVEASPMDAIWGIGFGKENEKAHNIASWRGKNLLGFALMEVRDEIRKVYQNVHLLK
;
A
#
# COMPACT_ATOMS: atom_id res chain seq x y z
N MET A 1 -18.26 -35.91 -9.85
CA MET A 1 -16.87 -35.67 -10.30
C MET A 1 -16.59 -34.17 -10.22
N LYS A 2 -15.86 -33.69 -9.21
CA LYS A 2 -15.43 -32.28 -9.16
C LYS A 2 -14.45 -32.08 -10.32
N LYS A 3 -14.86 -31.40 -11.39
CA LYS A 3 -13.93 -30.97 -12.45
C LYS A 3 -12.81 -30.19 -11.76
N ASN A 4 -11.56 -30.60 -12.00
CA ASN A 4 -10.39 -29.84 -11.59
C ASN A 4 -10.37 -28.57 -12.46
N ILE A 5 -11.10 -27.53 -12.04
CA ILE A 5 -11.15 -26.27 -12.77
C ILE A 5 -9.82 -25.58 -12.51
N LYS A 6 -9.06 -25.38 -13.59
CA LYS A 6 -7.86 -24.55 -13.53
C LYS A 6 -8.28 -23.13 -13.20
N LEU A 7 -7.85 -22.63 -12.04
CA LEU A 7 -8.14 -21.28 -11.59
C LEU A 7 -7.38 -20.26 -12.44
N LYS A 8 -8.04 -19.19 -12.90
CA LYS A 8 -7.34 -18.06 -13.49
C LYS A 8 -6.80 -17.15 -12.40
N THR A 9 -5.69 -16.45 -12.68
CA THR A 9 -5.15 -15.44 -11.76
C THR A 9 -6.08 -14.22 -11.74
N PRO A 10 -6.45 -13.68 -10.57
CA PRO A 10 -7.23 -12.45 -10.49
C PRO A 10 -6.54 -11.27 -11.19
N PRO A 11 -7.27 -10.36 -11.85
CA PRO A 11 -6.67 -9.21 -12.55
C PRO A 11 -5.72 -8.37 -11.69
N TRP A 12 -6.09 -8.07 -10.43
CA TRP A 12 -5.27 -7.26 -9.51
C TRP A 12 -4.01 -7.97 -8.98
N ILE A 13 -3.91 -9.30 -9.14
CA ILE A 13 -2.69 -10.07 -8.86
C ILE A 13 -1.86 -10.21 -10.14
N LYS A 14 -2.53 -10.31 -11.29
CA LYS A 14 -1.87 -10.43 -12.61
C LYS A 14 -1.18 -9.13 -13.02
N PHE A 15 -1.80 -7.99 -12.73
CA PHE A 15 -1.31 -6.64 -13.01
C PHE A 15 -1.29 -5.82 -11.71
N PRO A 16 -0.36 -6.11 -10.79
CA PRO A 16 -0.27 -5.40 -9.51
C PRO A 16 0.03 -3.90 -9.64
N GLU A 17 0.44 -3.43 -10.82
CA GLU A 17 0.73 -2.04 -11.15
C GLU A 17 -0.49 -1.21 -11.59
N LEU A 18 -1.61 -1.87 -11.90
CA LEU A 18 -2.82 -1.21 -12.39
C LEU A 18 -3.75 -0.88 -11.22
N SER A 19 -4.04 0.40 -11.03
CA SER A 19 -5.02 0.86 -10.04
C SER A 19 -6.46 0.55 -10.48
N GLU A 20 -7.43 0.73 -9.59
CA GLU A 20 -8.84 0.36 -9.83
C GLU A 20 -9.45 1.03 -11.07
N PHE A 21 -9.16 2.32 -11.29
CA PHE A 21 -9.79 3.13 -12.34
C PHE A 21 -8.86 3.47 -13.50
N THR A 22 -7.68 2.86 -13.55
CA THR A 22 -6.71 3.13 -14.59
C THR A 22 -7.24 2.80 -15.98
N ILE A 23 -6.86 3.63 -16.94
CA ILE A 23 -7.18 3.43 -18.36
C ILE A 23 -6.55 2.15 -18.91
N GLY A 24 -5.52 1.61 -18.23
CA GLY A 24 -4.87 0.34 -18.58
C GLY A 24 -5.80 -0.88 -18.60
N TRP A 25 -6.98 -0.80 -17.96
CA TRP A 25 -8.03 -1.82 -18.05
C TRP A 25 -8.89 -1.74 -19.31
N ARG A 26 -8.83 -0.63 -20.06
CA ARG A 26 -9.68 -0.35 -21.23
C ARG A 26 -8.90 -0.04 -22.51
N MET A 27 -7.65 0.37 -22.39
CA MET A 27 -6.76 0.71 -23.50
C MET A 27 -5.31 0.39 -23.11
N GLY A 28 -5.05 -0.83 -22.64
CA GLY A 28 -3.73 -1.23 -22.15
C GLY A 28 -3.58 -2.73 -21.95
N ALA A 29 -2.46 -3.13 -21.35
CA ALA A 29 -2.10 -4.55 -21.18
C ALA A 29 -3.12 -5.36 -20.35
N GLY A 30 -3.95 -4.68 -19.55
CA GLY A 30 -4.98 -5.31 -18.72
C GLY A 30 -6.30 -5.60 -19.44
N GLU A 31 -6.56 -5.00 -20.60
CA GLU A 31 -7.85 -5.08 -21.30
C GLU A 31 -8.18 -6.51 -21.74
N ASP A 32 -7.34 -7.11 -22.59
CA ASP A 32 -7.54 -8.46 -23.11
C ASP A 32 -7.67 -9.48 -21.98
N TYR A 33 -6.78 -9.40 -20.99
CA TYR A 33 -6.79 -10.32 -19.86
C TYR A 33 -8.03 -10.16 -18.98
N LYS A 34 -8.50 -8.93 -18.77
CA LYS A 34 -9.72 -8.66 -18.01
C LYS A 34 -10.93 -9.28 -18.72
N CYS A 35 -11.05 -9.12 -20.03
CA CYS A 35 -12.09 -9.76 -20.84
C CYS A 35 -12.00 -11.30 -20.74
N ASP A 36 -10.82 -11.86 -20.95
CA ASP A 36 -10.58 -13.31 -20.83
C ASP A 36 -10.86 -13.86 -19.43
N PHE A 37 -10.61 -13.06 -18.39
CA PHE A 37 -10.89 -13.42 -17.00
C PHE A 37 -12.40 -13.50 -16.76
N TRP A 38 -13.16 -12.48 -17.17
CA TRP A 38 -14.61 -12.45 -16.96
C TRP A 38 -15.34 -13.49 -17.80
N ASN A 39 -14.94 -13.69 -19.06
CA ASN A 39 -15.45 -14.78 -19.90
C ASN A 39 -15.29 -16.16 -19.24
N TRP A 40 -14.19 -16.40 -18.54
CA TRP A 40 -13.99 -17.63 -17.77
C TRP A 40 -14.81 -17.64 -16.47
N TYR A 41 -14.82 -16.53 -15.73
CA TYR A 41 -15.52 -16.44 -14.45
C TYR A 41 -17.03 -16.65 -14.60
N GLU A 42 -17.62 -16.17 -15.69
CA GLU A 42 -19.03 -16.38 -16.05
C GLU A 42 -19.35 -17.83 -16.42
N THR A 43 -18.35 -18.66 -16.73
CA THR A 43 -18.56 -20.11 -16.98
C THR A 43 -18.68 -20.93 -15.69
N LEU A 44 -18.35 -20.33 -14.54
CA LEU A 44 -18.39 -20.99 -13.23
C LEU A 44 -19.81 -21.03 -12.68
N SER A 45 -20.14 -22.07 -11.90
CA SER A 45 -21.41 -22.08 -11.16
C SER A 45 -21.40 -21.03 -10.04
N PRO A 46 -22.58 -20.59 -9.53
CA PRO A 46 -22.64 -19.65 -8.41
C PRO A 46 -21.86 -20.11 -7.17
N GLU A 47 -21.82 -21.42 -6.89
CA GLU A 47 -21.04 -22.00 -5.80
C GLU A 47 -19.53 -21.83 -6.03
N GLN A 48 -19.08 -22.08 -7.26
CA GLN A 48 -17.69 -21.94 -7.66
C GLN A 48 -17.24 -20.48 -7.67
N GLN A 49 -18.12 -19.57 -8.07
CA GLN A 49 -17.90 -18.13 -7.95
C GLN A 49 -17.70 -17.72 -6.49
N ARG A 50 -18.60 -18.10 -5.58
CA ARG A 50 -18.44 -17.82 -4.13
C ARG A 50 -17.15 -18.40 -3.55
N GLU A 51 -16.79 -19.63 -3.93
CA GLU A 51 -15.53 -20.24 -3.54
C GLU A 51 -14.33 -19.43 -4.06
N TYR A 52 -14.36 -19.02 -5.33
CA TYR A 52 -13.32 -18.20 -5.93
C TYR A 52 -13.16 -16.84 -5.24
N GLN A 53 -14.28 -16.14 -4.97
CA GLN A 53 -14.29 -14.85 -4.27
C GLN A 53 -13.68 -14.96 -2.87
N THR A 54 -13.95 -16.06 -2.16
CA THR A 54 -13.37 -16.33 -0.84
C THR A 54 -11.86 -16.57 -0.91
N LEU A 55 -11.42 -17.29 -1.95
CA LEU A 55 -10.00 -17.59 -2.15
C LEU A 55 -9.21 -16.36 -2.58
N PHE A 56 -9.81 -15.48 -3.38
CA PHE A 56 -9.16 -14.31 -3.97
C PHE A 56 -10.00 -13.05 -3.72
N PRO A 57 -9.86 -12.44 -2.54
CA PRO A 57 -10.48 -11.14 -2.28
C PRO A 57 -9.75 -10.02 -3.04
N TYR A 58 -10.49 -8.96 -3.36
CA TYR A 58 -9.93 -7.72 -3.87
C TYR A 58 -9.08 -7.00 -2.80
N PRO A 59 -8.14 -6.13 -3.22
CA PRO A 59 -7.47 -5.21 -2.31
C PRO A 59 -8.48 -4.32 -1.61
N CYS A 60 -8.28 -4.03 -0.32
CA CYS A 60 -9.23 -3.27 0.51
C CYS A 60 -9.46 -1.81 0.07
N PHE A 61 -8.65 -1.31 -0.84
CA PHE A 61 -8.70 0.04 -1.37
C PHE A 61 -9.29 0.10 -2.79
N TRP A 62 -9.90 -1.01 -3.25
CA TRP A 62 -10.75 -1.08 -4.44
C TRP A 62 -12.22 -1.08 -4.00
N HIS A 63 -12.85 0.08 -3.98
CA HIS A 63 -14.15 0.26 -3.31
C HIS A 63 -15.36 0.05 -4.23
N TYR A 64 -15.17 0.19 -5.54
CA TYR A 64 -16.23 0.19 -6.54
C TYR A 64 -16.15 -1.01 -7.51
N ASN A 65 -14.96 -1.58 -7.72
CA ASN A 65 -14.74 -2.76 -8.54
C ASN A 65 -14.35 -3.97 -7.66
N ASN A 66 -15.27 -4.43 -6.81
CA ASN A 66 -15.06 -5.60 -5.94
C ASN A 66 -16.27 -6.56 -5.97
N TRP A 67 -16.18 -7.66 -5.21
CA TRP A 67 -17.20 -8.72 -5.21
C TRP A 67 -18.55 -8.33 -4.58
N GLU A 68 -18.59 -7.30 -3.73
CA GLU A 68 -19.76 -6.94 -2.93
C GLU A 68 -20.67 -5.92 -3.61
N VAL A 69 -20.19 -5.23 -4.66
CA VAL A 69 -20.96 -4.19 -5.35
C VAL A 69 -22.06 -4.84 -6.20
N ASN A 70 -23.28 -4.85 -5.68
CA ASN A 70 -24.52 -5.01 -6.44
C ASN A 70 -24.98 -3.65 -6.96
N ASP A 71 -25.64 -3.60 -8.12
CA ASP A 71 -26.12 -2.37 -8.78
C ASP A 71 -26.97 -1.45 -7.89
N LEU A 72 -27.56 -1.95 -6.80
CA LEU A 72 -28.37 -1.18 -5.83
C LEU A 72 -27.57 -0.53 -4.70
N GLU A 73 -26.33 -0.99 -4.38
CA GLU A 73 -25.45 -0.36 -3.38
C GLU A 73 -24.57 0.74 -3.99
N THR A 74 -24.43 0.75 -5.32
CA THR A 74 -23.60 1.71 -6.06
C THR A 74 -24.07 3.15 -5.87
N GLU A 75 -25.38 3.42 -5.84
CA GLU A 75 -25.92 4.77 -5.63
C GLU A 75 -25.56 5.34 -4.24
N ASP A 76 -25.65 4.54 -3.18
CA ASP A 76 -25.35 4.99 -1.81
C ASP A 76 -23.83 5.14 -1.56
N ARG A 77 -23.01 4.32 -2.22
CA ARG A 77 -21.53 4.48 -2.19
C ARG A 77 -21.05 5.65 -3.04
N LEU A 78 -21.71 5.98 -4.15
CA LEU A 78 -21.40 7.18 -4.95
C LEU A 78 -21.69 8.45 -4.15
N ASN A 79 -22.73 8.45 -3.32
CA ASN A 79 -23.05 9.56 -2.42
C ASN A 79 -22.01 9.78 -1.30
N ASN A 80 -21.13 8.81 -1.05
CA ASN A 80 -20.12 8.82 0.02
C ASN A 80 -18.69 8.64 -0.51
N GLU A 81 -18.39 9.07 -1.74
CA GLU A 81 -17.06 8.93 -2.35
C GLU A 81 -15.95 9.54 -1.47
N GLU A 82 -16.21 10.67 -0.82
CA GLU A 82 -15.27 11.35 0.09
C GLU A 82 -14.87 10.51 1.32
N ASP A 83 -15.65 9.48 1.66
CA ASP A 83 -15.32 8.56 2.73
C ASP A 83 -14.25 7.53 2.31
N PHE A 84 -14.06 7.33 1.01
CA PHE A 84 -13.22 6.30 0.44
C PHE A 84 -12.10 6.85 -0.46
N TYR A 85 -12.25 8.07 -0.97
CA TYR A 85 -11.26 8.73 -1.83
C TYR A 85 -11.06 10.19 -1.41
N LEU A 86 -9.88 10.70 -1.72
CA LEU A 86 -9.59 12.13 -1.70
C LEU A 86 -8.78 12.47 -2.95
N ASP A 87 -9.38 13.22 -3.86
CA ASP A 87 -8.76 13.61 -5.14
C ASP A 87 -8.13 12.41 -5.89
N GLY A 88 -8.86 11.30 -5.97
CA GLY A 88 -8.42 10.06 -6.61
C GLY A 88 -7.49 9.17 -5.77
N ILE A 89 -7.11 9.58 -4.56
CA ILE A 89 -6.31 8.77 -3.64
C ILE A 89 -7.23 7.83 -2.86
N PRO A 90 -7.16 6.50 -3.06
CA PRO A 90 -8.01 5.57 -2.34
C PRO A 90 -7.56 5.42 -0.88
N PHE A 91 -8.52 5.40 0.03
CA PHE A 91 -8.34 5.14 1.45
C PHE A 91 -8.50 3.65 1.75
N TRP A 92 -7.81 3.15 2.77
CA TRP A 92 -7.92 1.73 3.17
C TRP A 92 -8.96 1.51 4.26
N GLN A 93 -9.33 2.57 4.96
CA GLN A 93 -10.33 2.61 6.01
C GLN A 93 -11.18 3.86 5.78
N LEU A 94 -12.41 3.85 6.31
CA LEU A 94 -13.33 4.97 6.22
C LEU A 94 -12.64 6.28 6.64
N LYS A 95 -12.72 7.31 5.78
CA LYS A 95 -12.13 8.64 5.97
C LYS A 95 -10.62 8.63 6.22
N GLY A 96 -9.91 7.62 5.73
CA GLY A 96 -8.44 7.50 5.88
C GLY A 96 -7.99 7.19 7.30
N ALA A 97 -8.85 6.59 8.13
CA ALA A 97 -8.51 6.22 9.50
C ALA A 97 -7.34 5.22 9.57
N TYR A 98 -6.57 5.28 10.65
CA TYR A 98 -5.41 4.38 10.83
C TYR A 98 -5.86 3.13 11.57
N LYS A 99 -5.58 1.94 11.05
CA LYS A 99 -5.88 0.67 11.73
C LYS A 99 -5.00 0.49 12.97
N TYR A 100 -3.73 0.93 12.88
CA TYR A 100 -2.77 0.83 13.97
C TYR A 100 -2.33 2.19 14.51
N SER A 101 -2.10 2.23 15.81
CA SER A 101 -1.52 3.38 16.51
C SER A 101 -0.77 2.91 17.76
N LYS A 102 -0.05 3.83 18.43
CA LYS A 102 0.56 3.51 19.73
C LYS A 102 -0.48 2.99 20.74
N LYS A 103 -1.68 3.59 20.76
CA LYS A 103 -2.77 3.20 21.68
C LYS A 103 -3.19 1.75 21.48
N THR A 104 -3.09 1.23 20.25
CA THR A 104 -3.40 -0.17 19.93
C THR A 104 -2.53 -1.16 20.71
N PHE A 105 -1.30 -0.78 21.07
CA PHE A 105 -0.32 -1.71 21.68
C PHE A 105 0.13 -1.34 23.10
N ILE A 106 -0.05 -0.09 23.56
CA ILE A 106 0.40 0.36 24.90
C ILE A 106 -0.12 -0.55 26.03
N ASN A 107 -1.36 -1.03 25.93
CA ASN A 107 -1.99 -1.88 26.93
C ASN A 107 -2.08 -3.35 26.48
N SER A 108 -1.27 -3.77 25.51
CA SER A 108 -1.32 -5.14 25.04
C SER A 108 -0.87 -6.11 26.15
N PRO A 109 -1.65 -7.16 26.47
CA PRO A 109 -1.25 -8.15 27.47
C PRO A 109 -0.13 -9.08 26.94
N LYS A 110 0.17 -9.03 25.64
CA LYS A 110 1.20 -9.84 25.01
C LYS A 110 2.55 -9.12 25.01
N LYS A 111 3.63 -9.87 25.20
CA LYS A 111 4.99 -9.36 25.03
C LYS A 111 5.19 -8.92 23.57
N LEU A 112 5.36 -7.63 23.36
CA LEU A 112 5.61 -7.04 22.05
C LEU A 112 7.00 -7.42 21.54
N LYS A 113 7.09 -7.74 20.25
CA LYS A 113 8.34 -7.97 19.53
C LYS A 113 8.47 -6.93 18.44
N PHE A 114 9.67 -6.39 18.27
CA PHE A 114 9.94 -5.29 17.34
C PHE A 114 10.90 -5.72 16.24
N ILE A 115 10.72 -5.16 15.04
CA ILE A 115 11.74 -5.08 14.00
C ILE A 115 12.01 -3.60 13.77
N PHE A 116 13.25 -3.18 14.01
CA PHE A 116 13.66 -1.80 13.82
C PHE A 116 14.30 -1.63 12.45
N PHE A 117 13.94 -0.57 11.74
CA PHE A 117 14.53 -0.20 10.45
C PHE A 117 14.72 1.32 10.39
N TRP A 118 15.64 1.80 9.54
CA TRP A 118 15.82 3.25 9.35
C TRP A 118 16.58 3.60 8.05
N LYS A 119 17.79 3.07 7.87
CA LYS A 119 18.66 3.41 6.74
C LYS A 119 18.52 2.40 5.60
N PRO A 120 18.61 2.83 4.33
CA PRO A 120 18.59 1.93 3.18
C PRO A 120 19.86 1.07 3.14
N ASN A 121 19.73 -0.13 2.57
CA ASN A 121 20.83 -1.04 2.25
C ASN A 121 20.63 -1.55 0.82
N ALA A 122 21.36 -0.99 -0.15
CA ALA A 122 21.20 -1.36 -1.55
C ALA A 122 21.74 -2.78 -1.88
N ASN A 123 22.46 -3.42 -0.96
CA ASN A 123 23.20 -4.65 -1.23
C ASN A 123 22.48 -5.93 -0.76
N ALA A 124 21.39 -5.80 0.00
CA ALA A 124 20.65 -6.95 0.53
C ALA A 124 19.18 -6.61 0.76
N VAL A 125 18.32 -7.63 0.69
CA VAL A 125 16.95 -7.54 1.18
C VAL A 125 16.97 -7.91 2.67
N ASP A 126 17.02 -6.88 3.52
CA ASP A 126 16.96 -6.96 4.98
C ASP A 126 15.92 -5.98 5.54
N GLU A 127 15.99 -5.63 6.83
CA GLU A 127 15.06 -4.67 7.43
C GLU A 127 15.02 -3.31 6.70
N ALA A 128 16.06 -2.94 5.97
CA ALA A 128 16.10 -1.72 5.20
C ALA A 128 15.03 -1.68 4.11
N CYS A 129 14.55 -2.83 3.63
CA CYS A 129 13.48 -2.89 2.63
C CYS A 129 12.14 -2.33 3.13
N LEU A 130 11.99 -2.15 4.45
CA LEU A 130 10.85 -1.48 5.07
C LEU A 130 10.92 0.06 4.96
N GLY A 131 12.10 0.61 4.67
CA GLY A 131 12.29 2.05 4.54
C GLY A 131 11.79 2.63 3.22
N GLN A 132 11.34 3.89 3.27
CA GLN A 132 10.88 4.66 2.10
C GLN A 132 11.99 4.94 1.07
N TRP A 133 13.22 5.02 1.55
CA TRP A 133 14.41 5.37 0.75
C TRP A 133 15.13 4.16 0.16
N GLN A 134 14.65 2.95 0.44
CA GLN A 134 15.21 1.75 -0.16
C GLN A 134 14.96 1.78 -1.67
N PRO A 135 15.99 1.60 -2.53
CA PRO A 135 15.80 1.37 -3.95
C PRO A 135 14.92 0.13 -4.17
N SER A 136 13.76 0.34 -4.76
CA SER A 136 12.76 -0.69 -5.01
C SER A 136 11.90 -0.23 -6.18
N PRO A 137 12.30 -0.49 -7.43
CA PRO A 137 11.54 -0.04 -8.59
C PRO A 137 10.14 -0.67 -8.62
N PHE A 138 9.12 0.12 -8.94
CA PHE A 138 7.76 -0.35 -9.19
C PHE A 138 7.02 0.61 -10.13
N TYR A 139 5.89 0.17 -10.65
CA TYR A 139 5.03 0.92 -11.56
C TYR A 139 3.67 1.19 -10.92
N VAL A 140 3.06 2.32 -11.23
CA VAL A 140 1.64 2.59 -10.94
C VAL A 140 1.07 3.31 -12.15
N ASP A 141 0.11 2.70 -12.83
CA ASP A 141 -0.61 3.30 -13.96
C ASP A 141 0.29 3.87 -15.07
N GLY A 142 1.42 3.19 -15.30
CA GLY A 142 2.42 3.57 -16.31
C GLY A 142 3.56 4.45 -15.78
N ASP A 143 3.39 5.13 -14.65
CA ASP A 143 4.46 5.86 -13.98
C ASP A 143 5.44 4.89 -13.31
N LYS A 144 6.74 5.07 -13.53
CA LYS A 144 7.80 4.30 -12.88
C LYS A 144 8.38 5.06 -11.70
N TYR A 145 8.43 4.42 -10.54
CA TYR A 145 9.06 4.94 -9.33
C TYR A 145 10.30 4.12 -8.99
N SER A 146 11.36 4.81 -8.54
CA SER A 146 12.63 4.20 -8.09
C SER A 146 12.58 3.73 -6.64
N CYS A 147 11.76 4.38 -5.81
CA CYS A 147 11.50 4.05 -4.41
C CYS A 147 10.17 4.69 -3.98
N THR A 148 9.69 4.34 -2.79
CA THR A 148 8.39 4.82 -2.30
C THR A 148 8.44 6.27 -1.79
N GLU A 149 9.62 6.83 -1.46
CA GLU A 149 9.77 8.29 -1.24
C GLU A 149 9.45 9.08 -2.51
N GLN A 150 9.90 8.60 -3.68
CA GLN A 150 9.59 9.24 -4.97
C GLN A 150 8.09 9.29 -5.19
N TYR A 151 7.41 8.15 -5.01
CA TYR A 151 5.96 8.04 -5.11
C TYR A 151 5.27 9.00 -4.14
N MET A 152 5.66 8.99 -2.86
CA MET A 152 5.04 9.85 -1.85
C MET A 152 5.15 11.33 -2.17
N MET A 153 6.31 11.78 -2.68
CA MET A 153 6.51 13.18 -3.03
C MET A 153 5.84 13.55 -4.37
N ALA A 154 5.81 12.64 -5.34
CA ALA A 154 5.10 12.83 -6.62
C ALA A 154 3.58 12.92 -6.41
N GLU A 155 3.01 12.04 -5.59
CA GLU A 155 1.58 12.08 -5.24
C GLU A 155 1.23 13.30 -4.39
N LYS A 156 2.17 13.77 -3.55
CA LYS A 156 2.01 15.06 -2.87
C LYS A 156 1.90 16.20 -3.89
N ALA A 157 2.78 16.23 -4.89
CA ALA A 157 2.76 17.26 -5.92
C ALA A 157 1.46 17.18 -6.76
N ARG A 158 1.02 15.96 -7.12
CA ARG A 158 -0.25 15.70 -7.81
C ARG A 158 -1.45 16.22 -7.02
N LEU A 159 -1.54 15.89 -5.72
CA LEU A 159 -2.62 16.32 -4.83
C LEU A 159 -2.76 17.85 -4.74
N PHE A 160 -1.67 18.58 -4.85
CA PHE A 160 -1.67 20.05 -4.81
C PHE A 160 -1.61 20.71 -6.20
N GLY A 161 -1.78 19.93 -7.27
CA GLY A 161 -1.80 20.40 -8.66
C GLY A 161 -0.47 21.02 -9.14
N ASP A 162 0.66 20.62 -8.53
CA ASP A 162 1.99 21.13 -8.86
C ASP A 162 2.74 20.19 -9.80
N GLU A 163 2.29 20.14 -11.06
CA GLU A 163 2.83 19.21 -12.06
C GLU A 163 4.31 19.48 -12.38
N GLU A 164 4.74 20.74 -12.40
CA GLU A 164 6.16 21.12 -12.58
C GLU A 164 7.03 20.46 -11.51
N MET A 165 6.61 20.53 -10.24
CA MET A 165 7.33 19.89 -9.13
C MET A 165 7.26 18.37 -9.21
N ARG A 166 6.12 17.81 -9.66
CA ARG A 166 5.98 16.36 -9.90
C ARG A 166 7.02 15.90 -10.93
N GLU A 167 7.14 16.59 -12.06
CA GLU A 167 8.13 16.27 -13.09
C GLU A 167 9.57 16.33 -12.55
N GLU A 168 9.93 17.36 -11.78
CA GLU A 168 11.25 17.45 -11.14
C GLU A 168 11.52 16.25 -10.20
N ILE A 169 10.52 15.84 -9.42
CA ILE A 169 10.60 14.67 -8.53
C ILE A 169 10.75 13.37 -9.33
N MET A 170 10.03 13.22 -10.44
CA MET A 170 10.08 12.05 -11.30
C MET A 170 11.42 11.92 -12.04
N ASN A 171 12.11 13.03 -12.29
CA ASN A 171 13.40 13.09 -13.00
C ASN A 171 14.64 12.83 -12.11
N THR A 172 14.47 12.56 -10.82
CA THR A 172 15.58 12.22 -9.92
C THR A 172 15.46 10.79 -9.38
N SER A 173 16.59 10.18 -9.02
CA SER A 173 16.66 8.91 -8.30
C SER A 173 17.26 9.05 -6.88
N ASP A 174 17.57 10.28 -6.44
CA ASP A 174 18.09 10.54 -5.09
C ASP A 174 16.94 10.84 -4.11
N PRO A 175 16.66 9.95 -3.12
CA PRO A 175 15.62 10.15 -2.13
C PRO A 175 15.77 11.42 -1.31
N LYS A 176 17.01 11.87 -1.08
CA LYS A 176 17.27 13.11 -0.34
C LYS A 176 16.80 14.31 -1.16
N LEU A 177 17.02 14.30 -2.47
CA LEU A 177 16.55 15.34 -3.39
C LEU A 177 15.03 15.28 -3.55
N MET A 178 14.43 14.10 -3.72
CA MET A 178 12.97 13.92 -3.77
C MET A 178 12.29 14.55 -2.55
N LYS A 179 12.80 14.25 -1.35
CA LYS A 179 12.29 14.84 -0.10
C LYS A 179 12.45 16.36 -0.04
N ALA A 180 13.56 16.88 -0.57
CA ALA A 180 13.79 18.32 -0.61
C ALA A 180 12.84 19.02 -1.60
N LEU A 181 12.58 18.43 -2.76
CA LEU A 181 11.62 18.90 -3.75
C LEU A 181 10.18 18.83 -3.21
N GLY A 182 9.80 17.73 -2.57
CA GLY A 182 8.49 17.59 -1.94
C GLY A 182 8.18 18.61 -0.84
N ARG A 183 9.19 19.27 -0.27
CA ARG A 183 9.00 20.41 0.66
C ARG A 183 8.69 21.74 -0.05
N LYS A 184 8.97 21.82 -1.35
CA LYS A 184 8.77 23.01 -2.19
C LYS A 184 7.48 22.96 -3.02
N VAL A 185 6.69 21.89 -2.89
CA VAL A 185 5.37 21.77 -3.55
C VAL A 185 4.51 23.00 -3.25
N ARG A 186 4.03 23.64 -4.32
CA ARG A 186 3.14 24.80 -4.31
C ARG A 186 1.76 24.41 -3.79
N ASN A 187 0.97 25.40 -3.36
CA ASN A 187 -0.41 25.22 -2.87
C ASN A 187 -0.56 24.24 -1.70
N PHE A 188 0.53 23.93 -0.99
CA PHE A 188 0.52 22.97 0.11
C PHE A 188 -0.45 23.39 1.22
N ASN A 189 -1.40 22.51 1.52
CA ASN A 189 -2.30 22.63 2.66
C ASN A 189 -2.04 21.49 3.65
N PRO A 190 -1.63 21.77 4.90
CA PRO A 190 -1.32 20.74 5.89
C PRO A 190 -2.54 19.91 6.29
N GLU A 191 -3.75 20.46 6.28
CA GLU A 191 -4.97 19.72 6.66
C GLU A 191 -5.36 18.71 5.59
N ILE A 192 -5.28 19.09 4.31
CA ILE A 192 -5.50 18.17 3.18
C ILE A 192 -4.42 17.09 3.19
N TRP A 193 -3.15 17.49 3.39
CA TRP A 193 -2.05 16.55 3.48
C TRP A 193 -2.21 15.55 4.64
N ASP A 194 -2.66 16.01 5.80
CA ASP A 194 -2.85 15.15 6.97
C ASP A 194 -3.92 14.08 6.76
N LYS A 195 -4.95 14.37 5.94
CA LYS A 195 -5.95 13.40 5.49
C LYS A 195 -5.38 12.39 4.48
N ALA A 196 -4.55 12.84 3.54
CA ALA A 196 -4.12 12.02 2.40
C ALA A 196 -2.84 11.19 2.66
N LYS A 197 -1.88 11.74 3.41
CA LYS A 197 -0.48 11.24 3.45
C LYS A 197 -0.36 9.78 3.87
N TYR A 198 -1.23 9.32 4.78
CA TYR A 198 -1.18 7.96 5.28
C TYR A 198 -1.60 6.97 4.19
N SER A 199 -2.70 7.26 3.50
CA SER A 199 -3.18 6.47 2.36
C SER A 199 -2.18 6.46 1.21
N ILE A 200 -1.55 7.59 0.88
CA ILE A 200 -0.46 7.64 -0.12
C ILE A 200 0.68 6.67 0.30
N VAL A 201 1.09 6.69 1.57
CA VAL A 201 2.15 5.79 2.04
C VAL A 201 1.72 4.32 2.02
N LEU A 202 0.47 4.01 2.35
CA LEU A 202 -0.09 2.66 2.23
C LEU A 202 -0.05 2.18 0.77
N ASN A 203 -0.60 2.98 -0.14
CA ASN A 203 -0.71 2.67 -1.57
C ASN A 203 0.68 2.42 -2.18
N GLY A 204 1.62 3.35 -1.98
CA GLY A 204 2.98 3.21 -2.50
C GLY A 204 3.71 1.97 -1.96
N ASN A 205 3.56 1.67 -0.67
CA ASN A 205 4.16 0.45 -0.12
C ASN A 205 3.48 -0.81 -0.63
N TYR A 206 2.16 -0.82 -0.80
CA TYR A 206 1.47 -1.96 -1.41
C TYR A 206 2.01 -2.24 -2.81
N TYR A 207 2.05 -1.23 -3.69
CA TYR A 207 2.61 -1.37 -5.04
C TYR A 207 4.08 -1.83 -5.04
N LYS A 208 4.91 -1.25 -4.17
CA LYS A 208 6.30 -1.69 -3.98
C LYS A 208 6.37 -3.17 -3.65
N PHE A 209 5.70 -3.61 -2.60
CA PHE A 209 5.85 -4.97 -2.10
C PHE A 209 5.22 -6.00 -3.04
N THR A 210 4.07 -5.72 -3.67
CA THR A 210 3.45 -6.68 -4.61
C THR A 210 4.27 -6.87 -5.89
N GLN A 211 5.07 -5.89 -6.29
CA GLN A 211 5.94 -5.97 -7.47
C GLN A 211 7.37 -6.45 -7.16
N ASN A 212 7.79 -6.47 -5.89
CA ASN A 212 9.12 -6.89 -5.47
C ASN A 212 9.06 -8.13 -4.58
N LYS A 213 9.05 -9.32 -5.20
CA LYS A 213 8.77 -10.59 -4.50
C LYS A 213 9.64 -10.85 -3.27
N GLU A 214 10.96 -10.66 -3.36
CA GLU A 214 11.86 -10.89 -2.22
C GLU A 214 11.54 -9.95 -1.04
N MET A 215 11.23 -8.69 -1.34
CA MET A 215 10.81 -7.72 -0.31
C MET A 215 9.44 -8.08 0.26
N MET A 216 8.51 -8.56 -0.57
CA MET A 216 7.20 -9.07 -0.13
C MET A 216 7.36 -10.22 0.86
N ASP A 217 8.20 -11.20 0.50
CA ASP A 217 8.49 -12.36 1.32
C ASP A 217 9.11 -11.93 2.65
N PHE A 218 10.04 -10.96 2.63
CA PHE A 218 10.60 -10.37 3.85
C PHE A 218 9.50 -9.73 4.71
N LEU A 219 8.65 -8.87 4.15
CA LEU A 219 7.55 -8.22 4.87
C LEU A 219 6.61 -9.25 5.52
N LEU A 220 6.25 -10.30 4.79
CA LEU A 220 5.40 -11.38 5.31
C LEU A 220 6.11 -12.17 6.42
N SER A 221 7.42 -12.42 6.28
CA SER A 221 8.23 -13.14 7.28
C SER A 221 8.31 -12.43 8.64
N THR A 222 8.03 -11.11 8.67
CA THR A 222 7.98 -10.35 9.92
C THR A 222 6.92 -10.88 10.90
N GLY A 223 5.89 -11.59 10.39
CA GLY A 223 4.83 -12.21 11.18
C GLY A 223 3.97 -11.15 11.87
N ASP A 224 3.82 -11.25 13.19
CA ASP A 224 3.05 -10.29 14.01
C ASP A 224 3.93 -9.26 14.74
N LYS A 225 5.22 -9.18 14.38
CA LYS A 225 6.13 -8.20 15.00
C LYS A 225 5.71 -6.78 14.61
N ILE A 226 5.87 -5.84 15.54
CA ILE A 226 5.66 -4.42 15.29
C ILE A 226 6.86 -3.91 14.49
N LEU A 227 6.58 -3.28 13.34
CA LEU A 227 7.60 -2.66 12.51
C LEU A 227 7.85 -1.24 13.03
N VAL A 228 9.11 -0.87 13.22
CA VAL A 228 9.48 0.36 13.91
C VAL A 228 10.49 1.15 13.09
N GLU A 229 10.09 2.32 12.62
CA GLU A 229 11.03 3.25 11.99
C GLU A 229 11.83 3.96 13.09
N ALA A 230 13.04 3.47 13.32
CA ALA A 230 13.97 3.91 14.35
C ALA A 230 14.77 5.15 13.91
N SER A 231 14.08 6.15 13.36
CA SER A 231 14.64 7.44 12.98
C SER A 231 14.71 8.36 14.21
N PRO A 232 15.91 8.83 14.64
CA PRO A 232 16.04 9.77 15.75
C PRO A 232 15.45 11.16 15.46
N MET A 233 15.33 11.51 14.18
CA MET A 233 14.97 12.85 13.70
C MET A 233 13.53 12.96 13.21
N ASP A 234 12.80 11.85 13.11
CA ASP A 234 11.43 11.81 12.60
C ASP A 234 10.45 11.40 13.71
N ALA A 235 9.57 12.32 14.09
CA ALA A 235 8.52 12.11 15.09
C ALA A 235 7.13 11.85 14.46
N ILE A 236 7.00 11.88 13.14
CA ILE A 236 5.75 11.60 12.43
C ILE A 236 5.78 10.16 11.92
N TRP A 237 6.71 9.87 11.02
CA TRP A 237 6.83 8.55 10.41
C TRP A 237 7.61 7.59 11.32
N GLY A 238 8.59 8.12 12.05
CA GLY A 238 9.41 7.39 13.01
C GLY A 238 9.02 7.54 14.48
N ILE A 239 9.82 6.93 15.35
CA ILE A 239 9.65 6.96 16.82
C ILE A 239 10.38 8.11 17.52
N GLY A 240 11.24 8.85 16.82
CA GLY A 240 12.11 9.90 17.40
C GLY A 240 13.28 9.37 18.23
N PHE A 241 13.67 8.11 18.02
CA PHE A 241 14.81 7.44 18.66
C PHE A 241 15.50 6.49 17.69
N GLY A 242 16.81 6.31 17.86
CA GLY A 242 17.57 5.24 17.20
C GLY A 242 17.36 3.90 17.88
N LYS A 243 17.60 2.79 17.15
CA LYS A 243 17.36 1.42 17.64
C LYS A 243 18.13 1.04 18.92
N GLU A 244 19.29 1.66 19.14
CA GLU A 244 20.15 1.44 20.31
C GLU A 244 19.66 2.16 21.58
N ASN A 245 18.67 3.06 21.45
CA ASN A 245 18.13 3.75 22.61
C ASN A 245 17.17 2.81 23.37
N GLU A 246 17.36 2.66 24.68
CA GLU A 246 16.48 1.81 25.52
C GLU A 246 15.00 2.20 25.41
N LYS A 247 14.69 3.49 25.26
CA LYS A 247 13.32 4.00 25.08
C LYS A 247 12.70 3.56 23.76
N ALA A 248 13.49 3.18 22.77
CA ALA A 248 12.97 2.64 21.51
C ALA A 248 12.27 1.28 21.71
N HIS A 249 12.61 0.53 22.75
CA HIS A 249 12.02 -0.78 23.06
C HIS A 249 10.77 -0.68 23.94
N ASN A 250 10.35 0.53 24.30
CA ASN A 250 9.13 0.80 25.05
C ASN A 250 8.21 1.74 24.25
N ILE A 251 7.12 1.21 23.71
CA ILE A 251 6.18 1.97 22.87
C ILE A 251 5.56 3.17 23.60
N ALA A 252 5.36 3.08 24.92
CA ALA A 252 4.84 4.19 25.71
C ALA A 252 5.83 5.36 25.83
N SER A 253 7.13 5.09 25.64
CA SER A 253 8.19 6.10 25.69
C SER A 253 8.42 6.82 24.36
N TRP A 254 7.86 6.32 23.25
CA TRP A 254 8.09 6.89 21.92
C TRP A 254 7.56 8.31 21.83
N ARG A 255 8.44 9.23 21.43
CA ARG A 255 8.09 10.63 21.14
C ARG A 255 7.34 10.73 19.82
N GLY A 256 7.75 9.93 18.84
CA GLY A 256 7.13 9.88 17.53
C GLY A 256 5.85 9.05 17.46
N LYS A 257 5.19 9.09 16.29
CA LYS A 257 3.95 8.37 16.01
C LYS A 257 4.18 7.00 15.35
N ASN A 258 5.37 6.73 14.80
CA ASN A 258 5.68 5.50 14.05
C ASN A 258 4.71 5.20 12.90
N LEU A 259 4.22 6.23 12.21
CA LEU A 259 3.21 6.02 11.16
C LEU A 259 3.70 5.08 10.05
N LEU A 260 4.99 5.09 9.70
CA LEU A 260 5.50 4.23 8.63
C LEU A 260 5.44 2.76 9.04
N GLY A 261 5.92 2.46 10.25
CA GLY A 261 5.87 1.11 10.80
C GLY A 261 4.45 0.55 10.86
N PHE A 262 3.48 1.38 11.27
CA PHE A 262 2.06 1.01 11.30
C PHE A 262 1.48 0.83 9.90
N ALA A 263 1.78 1.71 8.95
CA ALA A 263 1.33 1.57 7.57
C ALA A 263 1.83 0.25 6.94
N LEU A 264 3.10 -0.10 7.16
CA LEU A 264 3.67 -1.36 6.68
C LEU A 264 2.99 -2.59 7.29
N MET A 265 2.54 -2.51 8.55
CA MET A 265 1.77 -3.59 9.17
C MET A 265 0.39 -3.75 8.52
N GLU A 266 -0.27 -2.65 8.14
CA GLU A 266 -1.52 -2.72 7.37
C GLU A 266 -1.29 -3.32 5.98
N VAL A 267 -0.25 -2.85 5.27
CA VAL A 267 0.16 -3.42 3.97
C VAL A 267 0.45 -4.91 4.08
N ARG A 268 1.18 -5.34 5.11
CA ARG A 268 1.47 -6.76 5.36
C ARG A 268 0.20 -7.57 5.54
N ASP A 269 -0.76 -7.07 6.31
CA ASP A 269 -2.01 -7.77 6.56
C ASP A 269 -2.84 -7.89 5.27
N GLU A 270 -2.87 -6.83 4.47
CA GLU A 270 -3.60 -6.82 3.21
C GLU A 270 -2.96 -7.75 2.18
N ILE A 271 -1.63 -7.71 2.03
CA ILE A 271 -0.91 -8.65 1.16
C ILE A 271 -1.13 -10.09 1.65
N ARG A 272 -1.05 -10.36 2.97
CA ARG A 272 -1.31 -11.69 3.53
C ARG A 272 -2.71 -12.18 3.15
N LYS A 273 -3.72 -11.31 3.17
CA LYS A 273 -5.10 -11.63 2.80
C LYS A 273 -5.25 -11.88 1.29
N VAL A 274 -4.81 -10.95 0.45
CA VAL A 274 -4.99 -10.99 -1.01
C VAL A 274 -4.14 -12.09 -1.66
N TYR A 275 -2.92 -12.30 -1.17
CA TYR A 275 -1.97 -13.25 -1.75
C TYR A 275 -1.96 -14.63 -1.06
N GLN A 276 -2.83 -14.88 -0.08
CA GLN A 276 -2.87 -16.13 0.70
C GLN A 276 -2.88 -17.38 -0.19
N ASN A 277 -3.70 -17.34 -1.24
CA ASN A 277 -4.05 -18.51 -2.05
C ASN A 277 -3.39 -18.52 -3.43
N VAL A 278 -2.40 -17.65 -3.70
CA VAL A 278 -1.74 -17.61 -5.03
C VAL A 278 -1.03 -18.91 -5.40
N HIS A 279 -0.65 -19.71 -4.41
CA HIS A 279 -0.06 -21.03 -4.62
C HIS A 279 -1.02 -22.04 -5.29
N LEU A 280 -2.33 -21.75 -5.30
CA LEU A 280 -3.38 -22.54 -5.97
C LEU A 280 -3.53 -22.22 -7.47
N LEU A 281 -2.93 -21.12 -7.96
CA LEU A 281 -3.07 -20.64 -9.34
C LEU A 281 -2.15 -21.37 -10.34
N LYS A 282 -1.59 -22.52 -9.97
CA LYS A 282 -0.62 -23.30 -10.76
C LYS A 282 -1.30 -24.06 -11.92
#